data_AF-A0A4D4LMM1-F1
#
_entry.id   AF-A0A4D4LMM1-F1
#
_cell.length_a   1.000
_cell.length_b   1.000
_cell.length_c   1.000
_cell.angle_alpha   90.00
_cell.angle_beta   90.00
_cell.angle_gamma   90.00
#
_symmetry.space_group_name_H-M   'P 1'
#
loop_
_entity.id
_entity.type
_entity.pdbx_description
1 polymer ?
#
loop_
_entity_poly.entity_id
_entity_poly.type
_entity_poly.pdbx_seq_one_letter_code
_entity_poly.pdbx_strand_id
1 'polypeptide(L)'
;MWAKHDRDGHGWLPLWRHMEDSAAVAGRLWDEWLPDNVRALISRALPGGLDDGRRLAVWLAGVHDIGKATPAFACQVEQLAYAMHDQGLEMKTLRQWGTDRRMAPHGLAGQLLLAEWLEERHGFTVRQSGQFTVVVGGHHGVPPEHGQIKGLDDREDLLRTPGRAGHSGCGCNRSCWGVCRGVRGRWAVG
;
A
#
# COMPACT_ATOMS: atom_id res chain seq x y z
N MET A 1 3.75 -9.67 -9.72
CA MET A 1 4.24 -8.71 -8.69
C MET A 1 4.67 -9.48 -7.46
N TRP A 2 5.88 -9.21 -6.95
CA TRP A 2 6.48 -9.93 -5.82
C TRP A 2 6.48 -9.08 -4.54
N ALA A 3 6.55 -9.72 -3.37
CA ALA A 3 6.67 -9.04 -2.08
C ALA A 3 7.81 -9.56 -1.18
N LYS A 4 8.15 -10.84 -1.31
CA LYS A 4 9.27 -11.48 -0.61
C LYS A 4 10.11 -12.23 -1.63
N HIS A 5 11.41 -12.27 -1.37
CA HIS A 5 12.41 -12.99 -2.16
C HIS A 5 13.34 -13.68 -1.17
N ASP A 6 13.56 -14.96 -1.37
CA ASP A 6 14.56 -15.74 -0.65
C ASP A 6 15.94 -15.39 -1.16
N ARG A 7 16.82 -14.88 -0.30
CA ARG A 7 18.17 -14.44 -0.70
C ARG A 7 19.13 -15.61 -0.92
N ASP A 8 18.85 -16.75 -0.29
CA ASP A 8 19.73 -17.93 -0.31
C ASP A 8 19.22 -19.01 -1.29
N GLY A 9 18.09 -18.73 -1.95
CA GLY A 9 17.45 -19.61 -2.92
C GLY A 9 16.82 -18.87 -4.10
N HIS A 10 15.83 -19.50 -4.74
CA HIS A 10 15.08 -18.92 -5.87
C HIS A 10 13.60 -18.72 -5.55
N GLY A 11 13.22 -18.90 -4.28
CA GLY A 11 11.84 -18.75 -3.81
C GLY A 11 11.39 -17.29 -3.78
N TRP A 12 10.13 -17.06 -4.09
CA TRP A 12 9.50 -15.74 -3.93
C TRP A 12 8.01 -15.87 -3.59
N LEU A 13 7.49 -14.85 -2.91
CA LEU A 13 6.07 -14.77 -2.56
C LEU A 13 5.38 -13.68 -3.39
N PRO A 14 4.28 -13.99 -4.08
CA PRO A 14 3.47 -12.98 -4.76
C PRO A 14 2.93 -11.93 -3.80
N LEU A 15 2.88 -10.68 -4.26
CA LEU A 15 2.41 -9.55 -3.45
C LEU A 15 0.98 -9.72 -2.95
N TRP A 16 0.06 -10.15 -3.81
CA TRP A 16 -1.33 -10.38 -3.42
C TRP A 16 -1.47 -11.42 -2.31
N ARG A 17 -0.65 -12.49 -2.35
CA ARG A 17 -0.65 -13.53 -1.33
C ARG A 17 -0.14 -13.00 0.01
N HIS A 18 0.98 -12.27 0.00
CA HIS A 18 1.48 -11.60 1.21
C HIS A 18 0.44 -10.66 1.84
N MET A 19 -0.29 -9.91 1.01
CA MET A 19 -1.36 -9.02 1.45
C MET A 19 -2.55 -9.78 2.04
N GLU A 20 -3.00 -10.85 1.40
CA GLU A 20 -4.06 -11.74 1.91
C GLU A 20 -3.66 -12.41 3.23
N ASP A 21 -2.44 -12.94 3.32
CA ASP A 21 -1.89 -13.56 4.53
C ASP A 21 -1.87 -12.54 5.70
N SER A 22 -1.43 -11.31 5.43
CA SER A 22 -1.39 -10.23 6.43
C SER A 22 -2.79 -9.85 6.91
N ALA A 23 -3.76 -9.75 5.99
CA ALA A 23 -5.15 -9.48 6.32
C ALA A 23 -5.77 -10.61 7.16
N ALA A 24 -5.49 -11.86 6.81
CA ALA A 24 -5.96 -13.03 7.55
C ALA A 24 -5.39 -13.06 8.98
N VAL A 25 -4.08 -12.82 9.13
CA VAL A 25 -3.43 -12.72 10.44
C VAL A 25 -4.03 -11.59 11.26
N ALA A 26 -4.24 -10.40 10.68
CA ALA A 26 -4.87 -9.28 11.37
C ALA A 26 -6.30 -9.61 11.84
N GLY A 27 -7.05 -10.39 11.06
CA GLY A 27 -8.36 -10.91 11.48
C GLY A 27 -8.25 -11.78 12.73
N ARG A 28 -7.33 -12.74 12.75
CA ARG A 28 -7.10 -13.60 13.92
C ARG A 28 -6.62 -12.80 15.13
N LEU A 29 -5.72 -11.83 14.93
CA LEU A 29 -5.27 -10.95 16.01
C LEU A 29 -6.42 -10.14 16.60
N TRP A 30 -7.31 -9.60 15.76
CA TRP A 30 -8.49 -8.88 16.23
C TRP A 30 -9.45 -9.79 17.00
N ASP A 31 -9.74 -10.96 16.46
CA ASP A 31 -10.79 -11.85 16.99
C ASP A 31 -10.32 -12.60 18.25
N GLU A 32 -9.08 -13.10 18.24
CA GLU A 32 -8.57 -14.09 19.19
C GLU A 32 -7.53 -13.54 20.18
N TRP A 33 -6.87 -12.40 19.89
CA TRP A 33 -5.75 -11.91 20.69
C TRP A 33 -5.99 -10.55 21.34
N LEU A 34 -6.65 -9.62 20.64
CA LEU A 34 -6.79 -8.25 21.08
C LEU A 34 -7.79 -8.12 22.25
N PRO A 35 -7.42 -7.50 23.38
CA PRO A 35 -8.34 -7.30 24.50
C PRO A 35 -9.56 -6.44 24.15
N ASP A 36 -10.70 -6.73 24.79
CA ASP A 36 -11.98 -6.04 24.53
C ASP A 36 -11.90 -4.51 24.67
N ASN A 37 -11.18 -4.02 25.67
CA ASN A 37 -11.01 -2.59 25.88
C ASN A 37 -10.24 -1.92 24.73
N VAL A 38 -9.29 -2.62 24.10
CA VAL A 38 -8.55 -2.11 22.95
C VAL A 38 -9.42 -2.13 21.69
N ARG A 39 -10.18 -3.22 21.48
CA ARG A 39 -11.18 -3.29 20.39
C ARG A 39 -12.19 -2.15 20.49
N ALA A 40 -12.72 -1.90 21.69
CA ALA A 40 -13.65 -0.81 21.96
C ALA A 40 -13.01 0.56 21.72
N LEU A 41 -11.76 0.77 22.15
CA LEU A 41 -11.05 2.02 21.95
C LEU A 41 -10.88 2.36 20.45
N ILE A 42 -10.39 1.40 19.65
CA ILE A 42 -10.22 1.57 18.20
C ILE A 42 -11.56 1.86 17.52
N SER A 43 -12.60 1.17 17.97
CA SER A 43 -13.93 1.21 17.35
C SER A 43 -14.78 2.40 17.76
N ARG A 44 -14.40 3.14 18.81
CA ARG A 44 -15.21 4.23 19.38
C ARG A 44 -15.52 5.34 18.39
N ALA A 45 -14.57 5.66 17.50
CA ALA A 45 -14.71 6.74 16.53
C ALA A 45 -15.39 6.29 15.21
N LEU A 46 -15.76 5.01 15.12
CA LEU A 46 -16.17 4.35 13.90
C LEU A 46 -17.70 4.14 13.92
N PRO A 47 -18.47 4.60 12.90
CA PRO A 47 -19.94 4.54 12.90
C PRO A 47 -20.52 3.13 13.10
N GLY A 48 -19.89 2.08 12.55
CA GLY A 48 -20.32 0.70 12.76
C GLY A 48 -19.71 0.01 14.00
N GLY A 49 -19.03 0.75 14.88
CA GLY A 49 -18.44 0.21 16.10
C GLY A 49 -17.46 -0.94 15.82
N LEU A 50 -17.59 -2.05 16.57
CA LEU A 50 -16.63 -3.17 16.57
C LEU A 50 -16.44 -3.83 15.19
N ASP A 51 -17.53 -4.00 14.44
CA ASP A 51 -17.47 -4.59 13.08
C ASP A 51 -16.56 -3.78 12.17
N ASP A 52 -16.66 -2.48 12.35
CA ASP A 52 -16.06 -1.44 11.55
C ASP A 52 -14.59 -1.26 11.98
N GLY A 53 -14.29 -1.39 13.28
CA GLY A 53 -12.93 -1.52 13.80
C GLY A 53 -12.19 -2.73 13.24
N ARG A 54 -12.84 -3.91 13.22
CA ARG A 54 -12.28 -5.13 12.63
C ARG A 54 -11.96 -4.94 11.16
N ARG A 55 -12.93 -4.41 10.40
CA ARG A 55 -12.79 -4.15 8.95
C ARG A 55 -11.61 -3.22 8.69
N LEU A 56 -11.49 -2.15 9.46
CA LEU A 56 -10.41 -1.19 9.32
C LEU A 56 -9.04 -1.84 9.59
N ALA A 57 -8.91 -2.59 10.69
CA ALA A 57 -7.66 -3.26 11.05
C ALA A 57 -7.22 -4.28 9.99
N VAL A 58 -8.15 -5.13 9.54
CA VAL A 58 -7.90 -6.13 8.49
C VAL A 58 -7.54 -5.47 7.17
N TRP A 59 -8.26 -4.41 6.79
CA TRP A 59 -8.01 -3.70 5.54
C TRP A 59 -6.65 -3.02 5.55
N LEU A 60 -6.30 -2.27 6.61
CA LEU A 60 -4.99 -1.62 6.73
C LEU A 60 -3.84 -2.63 6.68
N ALA A 61 -4.00 -3.78 7.34
CA ALA A 61 -3.03 -4.87 7.25
C ALA A 61 -2.95 -5.48 5.84
N GLY A 62 -4.08 -5.60 5.14
CA GLY A 62 -4.11 -6.08 3.77
C GLY A 62 -3.46 -5.13 2.76
N VAL A 63 -3.49 -3.82 3.00
CA VAL A 63 -2.94 -2.82 2.07
C VAL A 63 -1.59 -2.24 2.47
N HIS A 64 -0.97 -2.69 3.58
CA HIS A 64 0.28 -2.10 4.09
C HIS A 64 1.42 -2.11 3.06
N ASP A 65 1.45 -3.12 2.20
CA ASP A 65 2.54 -3.36 1.25
C ASP A 65 2.18 -2.95 -0.21
N ILE A 66 1.10 -2.21 -0.44
CA ILE A 66 0.69 -1.83 -1.82
C ILE A 66 1.78 -1.06 -2.57
N GLY A 67 2.64 -0.31 -1.87
CA GLY A 67 3.77 0.41 -2.47
C GLY A 67 4.84 -0.49 -3.06
N LYS A 68 4.77 -1.82 -2.85
CA LYS A 68 5.61 -2.79 -3.56
C LYS A 68 5.19 -2.98 -5.02
N ALA A 69 3.98 -2.58 -5.37
CA ALA A 69 3.50 -2.53 -6.75
C ALA A 69 3.99 -1.28 -7.49
N THR A 70 5.26 -0.90 -7.29
CA THR A 70 5.89 0.29 -7.90
C THR A 70 7.19 -0.09 -8.61
N PRO A 71 7.60 0.68 -9.64
CA PRO A 71 8.90 0.54 -10.29
C PRO A 71 10.08 0.55 -9.32
N ALA A 72 10.06 1.45 -8.33
CA ALA A 72 11.15 1.61 -7.37
C ALA A 72 11.33 0.40 -6.42
N PHE A 73 10.27 -0.35 -6.15
CA PHE A 73 10.38 -1.61 -5.41
C PHE A 73 10.73 -2.77 -6.34
N ALA A 74 10.02 -2.90 -7.46
CA ALA A 74 10.13 -4.02 -8.37
C ALA A 74 11.57 -4.27 -8.85
N CYS A 75 12.30 -3.20 -9.15
CA CYS A 75 13.67 -3.26 -9.68
C CYS A 75 14.72 -3.81 -8.70
N GLN A 76 14.39 -4.01 -7.41
CA GLN A 76 15.35 -4.48 -6.41
C GLN A 76 15.84 -5.92 -6.65
N VAL A 77 15.05 -6.74 -7.36
CA VAL A 77 15.42 -8.11 -7.76
C VAL A 77 15.17 -8.24 -9.25
N GLU A 78 16.23 -8.17 -10.05
CA GLU A 78 16.15 -8.03 -11.50
C GLU A 78 15.35 -9.16 -12.17
N GLN A 79 15.56 -10.41 -11.74
CA GLN A 79 14.83 -11.57 -12.29
C GLN A 79 13.31 -11.46 -12.05
N LEU A 80 12.91 -10.97 -10.87
CA LEU A 80 11.49 -10.79 -10.53
C LEU A 80 10.91 -9.50 -11.13
N ALA A 81 11.76 -8.51 -11.38
CA ALA A 81 11.40 -7.29 -12.09
C ALA A 81 10.99 -7.59 -13.53
N TYR A 82 11.71 -8.47 -14.24
CA TYR A 82 11.33 -8.89 -15.60
C TYR A 82 9.93 -9.51 -15.64
N ALA A 83 9.60 -10.39 -14.70
CA ALA A 83 8.26 -10.95 -14.61
C ALA A 83 7.15 -9.90 -14.34
N MET A 84 7.48 -8.78 -13.70
CA MET A 84 6.56 -7.64 -13.53
C MET A 84 6.50 -6.75 -14.77
N HIS A 85 7.64 -6.55 -15.43
CA HIS A 85 7.77 -5.83 -16.69
C HIS A 85 6.93 -6.48 -17.79
N ASP A 86 7.00 -7.80 -17.94
CA ASP A 86 6.20 -8.57 -18.92
C ASP A 86 4.69 -8.45 -18.68
N GLN A 87 4.28 -8.01 -17.49
CA GLN A 87 2.89 -7.74 -17.12
C GLN A 87 2.52 -6.26 -17.23
N GLY A 88 3.37 -5.45 -17.87
CA GLY A 88 3.12 -4.05 -18.20
C GLY A 88 3.61 -3.03 -17.15
N LEU A 89 4.36 -3.46 -16.14
CA LEU A 89 5.06 -2.52 -15.24
C LEU A 89 6.45 -2.23 -15.82
N GLU A 90 6.56 -1.41 -16.87
CA GLU A 90 7.88 -1.03 -17.37
C GLU A 90 8.60 -0.14 -16.36
N MET A 91 9.91 -0.34 -16.21
CA MET A 91 10.71 0.31 -15.19
C MET A 91 12.18 0.37 -15.60
N LYS A 92 12.91 1.37 -15.07
CA LYS A 92 14.37 1.36 -15.14
C LYS A 92 14.93 0.24 -14.25
N THR A 93 16.07 -0.31 -14.64
CA THR A 93 16.85 -1.26 -13.83
C THR A 93 17.36 -0.60 -12.54
N LEU A 94 17.75 -1.41 -11.55
CA LEU A 94 18.35 -0.90 -10.30
C LEU A 94 19.56 0.00 -10.58
N ARG A 95 20.41 -0.39 -11.55
CA ARG A 95 21.60 0.38 -11.95
C ARG A 95 21.24 1.74 -12.56
N GLN A 96 20.20 1.79 -13.39
CA GLN A 96 19.74 3.03 -14.02
C GLN A 96 19.07 3.98 -13.02
N TRP A 97 18.38 3.44 -12.01
CA TRP A 97 17.82 4.26 -10.94
C TRP A 97 18.87 4.83 -9.99
N GLY A 98 19.95 4.09 -9.73
CA GLY A 98 20.98 4.52 -8.79
C GLY A 98 20.41 4.84 -7.41
N THR A 99 20.76 6.01 -6.87
CA THR A 99 20.32 6.46 -5.54
C THR A 99 18.87 6.94 -5.49
N ASP A 100 18.29 7.38 -6.62
CA ASP A 100 16.94 7.95 -6.69
C ASP A 100 15.88 6.99 -6.19
N ARG A 101 16.06 5.68 -6.43
CA ARG A 101 15.16 4.63 -5.90
C ARG A 101 14.96 4.73 -4.39
N ARG A 102 15.95 5.25 -3.65
CA ARG A 102 15.88 5.41 -2.19
C ARG A 102 14.89 6.46 -1.74
N MET A 103 14.46 7.35 -2.62
CA MET A 103 13.39 8.32 -2.34
C MET A 103 12.01 7.65 -2.21
N ALA A 104 11.85 6.43 -2.74
CA ALA A 104 10.61 5.68 -2.75
C ALA A 104 10.70 4.37 -1.93
N PRO A 105 10.90 4.42 -0.60
CA PRO A 105 10.67 3.24 0.22
C PRO A 105 9.20 2.84 0.12
N HIS A 106 8.92 1.54 0.09
CA HIS A 106 7.58 1.06 -0.29
C HIS A 106 6.48 1.43 0.71
N GLY A 107 6.81 1.68 1.98
CA GLY A 107 5.85 2.24 2.95
C GLY A 107 5.37 3.62 2.51
N LEU A 108 6.31 4.54 2.23
CA LEU A 108 6.00 5.89 1.76
C LEU A 108 5.29 5.87 0.39
N ALA A 109 5.76 5.04 -0.54
CA ALA A 109 5.09 4.87 -1.83
C ALA A 109 3.65 4.36 -1.67
N GLY A 110 3.42 3.42 -0.74
CA GLY A 110 2.10 2.92 -0.42
C GLY A 110 1.20 3.97 0.21
N GLN A 111 1.74 4.83 1.07
CA GLN A 111 1.00 5.95 1.65
C GLN A 111 0.47 6.91 0.58
N LEU A 112 1.32 7.35 -0.36
CA LEU A 112 0.92 8.25 -1.44
C LEU A 112 -0.13 7.61 -2.36
N LEU A 113 0.14 6.38 -2.83
CA LEU A 113 -0.77 5.68 -3.74
C LEU A 113 -2.14 5.41 -3.11
N LEU A 114 -2.18 5.09 -1.82
CA LEU A 114 -3.44 4.89 -1.11
C LEU A 114 -4.19 6.21 -0.90
N ALA A 115 -3.48 7.29 -0.57
CA ALA A 115 -4.07 8.61 -0.35
C ALA A 115 -4.74 9.10 -1.63
N GLU A 116 -4.02 9.06 -2.75
CA GLU A 116 -4.56 9.40 -4.07
C GLU A 116 -5.77 8.55 -4.43
N TRP A 117 -5.74 7.24 -4.21
CA TRP A 117 -6.88 6.37 -4.49
C TRP A 117 -8.11 6.72 -3.63
N LEU A 118 -7.92 7.06 -2.36
CA LEU A 118 -9.00 7.50 -1.46
C LEU A 118 -9.57 8.86 -1.88
N GLU A 119 -8.71 9.79 -2.29
CA GLU A 119 -9.09 11.12 -2.74
C GLU A 119 -9.85 11.04 -4.07
N GLU A 120 -9.25 10.44 -5.10
CA GLU A 120 -9.79 10.38 -6.45
C GLU A 120 -11.04 9.50 -6.58
N ARG A 121 -11.07 8.33 -5.91
CA ARG A 121 -12.14 7.34 -6.10
C ARG A 121 -13.20 7.35 -5.01
N HIS A 122 -12.87 7.91 -3.85
CA HIS A 122 -13.75 7.90 -2.69
C HIS A 122 -14.06 9.30 -2.15
N GLY A 123 -13.49 10.37 -2.73
CA GLY A 123 -13.80 11.75 -2.40
C GLY A 123 -13.31 12.17 -1.01
N PHE A 124 -12.32 11.46 -0.46
CA PHE A 124 -11.73 11.83 0.82
C PHE A 124 -10.94 13.13 0.65
N THR A 125 -10.94 13.96 1.68
CA THR A 125 -9.99 15.08 1.76
C THR A 125 -8.59 14.56 2.08
N VAL A 126 -7.56 15.34 1.73
CA VAL A 126 -6.15 15.05 2.11
C VAL A 126 -6.00 14.74 3.59
N ARG A 127 -6.73 15.47 4.44
CA ARG A 127 -6.72 15.25 5.90
C ARG A 127 -7.31 13.88 6.27
N GLN A 128 -8.45 13.51 5.70
CA GLN A 128 -9.09 12.22 5.96
C GLN A 128 -8.21 11.07 5.44
N SER A 129 -7.69 11.17 4.22
CA SER A 129 -6.78 10.18 3.64
C SER A 129 -5.52 9.99 4.48
N GLY A 130 -4.92 11.07 4.97
CA GLY A 130 -3.73 11.03 5.83
C GLY A 130 -3.91 10.21 7.10
N GLN A 131 -5.09 10.26 7.72
CA GLN A 131 -5.38 9.52 8.97
C GLN A 131 -5.29 8.00 8.81
N PHE A 132 -5.58 7.48 7.62
CA PHE A 132 -5.50 6.05 7.32
C PHE A 132 -4.15 5.68 6.72
N THR A 133 -3.69 6.48 5.76
CA THR A 133 -2.51 6.16 4.94
C THR A 133 -1.19 6.27 5.71
N VAL A 134 -1.14 7.05 6.80
CA VAL A 134 0.04 7.11 7.70
C VAL A 134 0.38 5.76 8.32
N VAL A 135 -0.61 4.90 8.55
CA VAL A 135 -0.40 3.53 9.06
C VAL A 135 0.34 2.69 8.02
N VAL A 136 -0.02 2.86 6.75
CA VAL A 136 0.68 2.23 5.61
C VAL A 136 2.09 2.82 5.46
N GLY A 137 2.25 4.13 5.60
CA GLY A 137 3.57 4.77 5.57
C GLY A 137 4.54 4.25 6.63
N GLY A 138 4.03 4.12 7.86
CA GLY A 138 4.84 3.83 9.05
C GLY A 138 4.97 2.36 9.42
N HIS A 139 4.54 1.41 8.57
CA HIS A 139 4.49 0.00 8.97
C HIS A 139 5.87 -0.66 9.22
N HIS A 140 6.99 0.01 8.92
CA HIS A 140 8.35 -0.38 9.32
C HIS A 140 8.83 0.29 10.63
N GLY A 141 7.93 0.94 11.36
CA GLY A 141 8.20 1.53 12.68
C GLY A 141 8.41 3.04 12.70
N VAL A 142 8.57 3.69 11.54
CA VAL A 142 8.75 5.15 11.45
C VAL A 142 7.83 5.70 10.36
N PRO A 143 6.83 6.53 10.70
CA PRO A 143 6.01 7.24 9.72
C PRO A 143 6.85 8.19 8.87
N PRO A 144 6.56 8.34 7.56
CA PRO A 144 7.25 9.31 6.73
C PRO A 144 7.01 10.76 7.15
N GLU A 145 8.05 11.58 7.06
CA GLU A 145 8.00 13.02 7.29
C GLU A 145 7.40 13.78 6.10
N HIS A 146 6.85 14.96 6.36
CA HIS A 146 6.22 15.79 5.33
C HIS A 146 7.15 16.09 4.13
N GLY A 147 8.44 16.36 4.38
CA GLY A 147 9.41 16.60 3.32
C GLY A 147 9.65 15.38 2.42
N GLN A 148 9.59 14.18 2.98
CA GLN A 148 9.72 12.93 2.22
C GLN A 148 8.48 12.69 1.36
N ILE A 149 7.30 12.96 1.91
CA ILE A 149 6.02 12.86 1.19
C ILE A 149 6.06 13.79 -0.03
N LYS A 150 6.35 15.08 0.16
CA LYS A 150 6.44 16.05 -0.93
C LYS A 150 7.52 15.66 -1.96
N GLY A 151 8.70 15.26 -1.48
CA GLY A 151 9.82 14.91 -2.37
C GLY A 151 9.56 13.68 -3.24
N LEU A 152 8.73 12.73 -2.79
CA LEU A 152 8.33 11.59 -3.62
C LEU A 152 7.12 11.90 -4.52
N ASP A 153 6.21 12.76 -4.08
CA ASP A 153 5.07 13.23 -4.89
C ASP A 153 5.53 13.88 -6.20
N ASP A 154 6.64 14.64 -6.15
CA ASP A 154 7.29 15.24 -7.32
C ASP A 154 8.02 14.22 -8.24
N ARG A 155 8.00 12.92 -7.91
CA ARG A 155 8.75 11.84 -8.60
C ARG A 155 7.84 10.69 -9.06
N GLU A 156 6.84 11.01 -9.89
CA GLU A 156 5.91 10.02 -10.44
C GLU A 156 6.60 8.81 -11.11
N ASP A 157 7.78 9.01 -11.70
CA ASP A 157 8.55 7.97 -12.38
C ASP A 157 9.01 6.84 -11.43
N LEU A 158 9.10 7.12 -10.13
CA LEU A 158 9.41 6.11 -9.11
C LEU A 158 8.19 5.30 -8.68
N LEU A 159 6.99 5.88 -8.83
CA LEU A 159 5.71 5.27 -8.43
C LEU A 159 5.04 4.53 -9.59
N ARG A 160 5.26 4.97 -10.83
CA ARG A 160 4.47 4.59 -12.01
C ARG A 160 5.34 4.39 -13.25
N THR A 161 4.84 3.55 -14.16
CA THR A 161 5.45 3.35 -15.47
C THR A 161 5.19 4.55 -16.39
N PRO A 162 6.21 5.10 -17.08
CA PRO A 162 6.03 6.15 -18.08
C PRO A 162 5.13 5.69 -19.25
N GLY A 163 4.20 6.54 -19.71
CA GLY A 163 3.56 6.35 -21.03
C GLY A 163 2.29 5.46 -21.09
N ARG A 164 1.79 4.94 -19.98
CA ARG A 164 0.41 4.39 -19.87
C ARG A 164 -0.42 5.12 -18.81
N ALA A 165 -0.60 6.41 -19.01
CA ALA A 165 -1.57 7.20 -18.26
C ALA A 165 -2.21 8.24 -19.19
N GLY A 166 -3.28 7.86 -19.88
CA GLY A 166 -4.30 8.85 -20.23
C GLY A 166 -5.09 9.14 -18.96
N HIS A 167 -4.86 10.30 -18.34
CA HIS A 167 -5.73 10.99 -17.35
C HIS A 167 -6.66 10.11 -16.49
N SER A 168 -6.13 9.04 -15.92
CA SER A 168 -6.79 8.19 -14.94
C SER A 168 -5.72 7.34 -14.26
N GLY A 169 -5.35 7.72 -13.04
CA GLY A 169 -4.34 7.06 -12.21
C GLY A 169 -4.70 5.62 -11.86
N CYS A 170 -4.59 4.70 -12.82
CA CYS A 170 -4.82 3.27 -12.62
C CYS A 170 -4.00 2.43 -13.62
N GLY A 171 -2.69 2.70 -13.68
CA GLY A 171 -1.73 1.75 -14.25
C GLY A 171 -1.31 0.65 -13.27
N CYS A 172 -1.73 0.72 -12.00
CA CYS A 172 -1.43 -0.32 -11.01
C CYS A 172 -2.49 -1.44 -11.10
N ASN A 173 -2.02 -2.60 -11.56
CA ASN A 173 -2.74 -3.85 -11.82
C ASN A 173 -4.02 -4.06 -10.96
N ARG A 174 -5.18 -4.23 -11.62
CA ARG A 174 -6.52 -4.38 -11.00
C ARG A 174 -6.60 -5.44 -9.90
N SER A 175 -5.67 -6.39 -9.86
CA SER A 175 -5.59 -7.45 -8.85
C SER A 175 -5.22 -6.94 -7.44
N CYS A 176 -4.36 -5.91 -7.31
CA CYS A 176 -3.96 -5.40 -5.99
C CYS A 176 -5.10 -4.65 -5.28
N TRP A 177 -5.93 -3.94 -6.05
CA TRP A 177 -7.09 -3.22 -5.53
C TRP A 177 -8.26 -4.14 -5.16
N GLY A 178 -8.16 -5.46 -5.41
CA GLY A 178 -9.15 -6.44 -4.96
C GLY A 178 -9.33 -6.42 -3.44
N VAL A 179 -8.22 -6.25 -2.70
CA VAL A 179 -8.20 -6.09 -1.23
C VAL A 179 -8.83 -4.75 -0.79
N CYS A 180 -8.86 -3.75 -1.68
CA CYS A 180 -9.47 -2.44 -1.41
C CYS A 180 -10.99 -2.39 -1.61
N ARG A 181 -11.62 -3.50 -2.03
CA ARG A 181 -13.08 -3.60 -2.17
C ARG A 181 -13.76 -3.64 -0.78
N GLY A 182 -13.99 -2.47 -0.20
CA GLY A 182 -14.70 -2.35 1.09
C GLY A 182 -14.89 -0.93 1.64
N VAL A 183 -14.26 0.08 1.04
CA VAL A 183 -14.17 1.45 1.62
C VAL A 183 -15.36 2.35 1.27
N ARG A 184 -16.24 1.96 0.33
CA ARG A 184 -17.30 2.86 -0.17
C ARG A 184 -18.32 3.23 0.91
N GLY A 185 -18.41 4.53 1.23
CA GLY A 185 -19.58 5.18 1.85
C GLY A 185 -19.76 5.04 3.36
N ARG A 186 -18.87 4.35 4.09
CA ARG A 186 -19.07 4.10 5.53
C ARG A 186 -18.24 5.00 6.46
N TRP A 187 -17.12 5.51 5.96
CA TRP A 187 -16.13 6.25 6.75
C TRP A 187 -15.93 7.71 6.31
N ALA A 188 -16.50 8.09 5.17
CA ALA A 188 -16.56 9.47 4.72
C ALA A 188 -17.66 10.19 5.51
N VAL A 189 -17.36 10.54 6.76
CA VAL A 189 -18.22 11.41 7.57
C VAL A 189 -17.36 12.57 8.07
N GLY A 190 -17.74 13.77 7.63
CA GLY A 190 -17.09 15.04 7.88
C GLY A 190 -17.71 16.09 6.99
#